data_AF-S9QZS8-F1
#
_entry.id   AF-S9QZS8-F1
#
_cell.length_a   1.000
_cell.length_b   1.000
_cell.length_c   1.000
_cell.angle_alpha   90.00
_cell.angle_beta   90.00
_cell.angle_gamma   90.00
#
_symmetry.space_group_name_H-M   'P 1'
#
loop_
_entity.id
_entity.type
_entity.pdbx_description
1 polymer ?
#
loop_
_entity_poly.entity_id
_entity_poly.type
_entity_poly.pdbx_seq_one_letter_code
_entity_poly.pdbx_strand_id
1 'polypeptide(L)'
;MEKVLKECVAQAHADVNVSYQQPGGFKFKNGKFPDDVECKKIVGVDAAGENVTLAQELGRLKHAAAFACVKARLPPIIRDNFAVEPRYKPDPETNGVVLTNKGPKTLHPDFVVHGTRNATDVQCVYELKFPCLSSNKLDPFTVAGAEAQLRAYQKLTNRCPAAIVSPEGLFELRI
;
A
#
# COMPACT_ATOMS: atom_id res chain seq x y z
N MET A 1 7.64 12.62 6.77
CA MET A 1 7.38 11.25 6.30
C MET A 1 6.15 11.20 5.40
N GLU A 2 4.96 11.50 5.92
CA GLU A 2 3.70 11.40 5.19
C GLU A 2 3.69 12.14 3.85
N LYS A 3 4.17 13.40 3.80
CA LYS A 3 4.30 14.15 2.55
C LYS A 3 5.07 13.38 1.46
N VAL A 4 6.21 12.78 1.83
CA VAL A 4 7.03 11.96 0.92
C VAL A 4 6.28 10.72 0.49
N LEU A 5 5.56 10.06 1.41
CA LEU A 5 4.76 8.88 1.10
C LEU A 5 3.67 9.21 0.07
N LYS A 6 2.91 10.29 0.27
CA LYS A 6 1.88 10.78 -0.67
C LYS A 6 2.45 11.09 -2.05
N GLU A 7 3.56 11.83 -2.09
CA GLU A 7 4.25 12.16 -3.35
C GLU A 7 4.74 10.90 -4.08
N CYS A 8 5.29 9.94 -3.35
CA CYS A 8 5.78 8.69 -3.93
C CYS A 8 4.66 7.77 -4.44
N VAL A 9 3.51 7.76 -3.78
CA VAL A 9 2.32 7.02 -4.25
C VAL A 9 1.78 7.66 -5.53
N ALA A 10 1.63 8.98 -5.57
CA ALA A 10 1.19 9.69 -6.76
C ALA A 10 2.16 9.49 -7.93
N GLN A 11 3.48 9.59 -7.66
CA GLN A 11 4.50 9.35 -8.67
C GLN A 11 4.51 7.90 -9.17
N ALA A 12 4.47 6.92 -8.27
CA ALA A 12 4.41 5.51 -8.65
C ALA A 12 3.20 5.20 -9.55
N HIS A 13 2.04 5.80 -9.24
CA HIS A 13 0.86 5.67 -10.08
C HIS A 13 1.08 6.18 -11.50
N ALA A 14 1.63 7.39 -11.63
CA ALA A 14 1.89 8.01 -12.93
C ALA A 14 2.97 7.24 -13.72
N ASP A 15 4.11 6.99 -13.09
CA ASP A 15 5.28 6.40 -13.74
C ASP A 15 5.01 4.97 -14.21
N VAL A 16 4.33 4.15 -13.39
CA VAL A 16 3.97 2.78 -13.78
C VAL A 16 2.97 2.78 -14.93
N ASN A 17 1.97 3.67 -14.94
CA ASN A 17 1.04 3.73 -16.06
C ASN A 17 1.73 4.15 -17.37
N VAL A 18 2.76 5.01 -17.32
CA VAL A 18 3.54 5.38 -18.49
C VAL A 18 4.47 4.24 -18.92
N SER A 19 5.16 3.60 -17.98
CA SER A 19 6.14 2.55 -18.27
C SER A 19 5.48 1.27 -18.79
N TYR A 20 4.30 0.91 -18.30
CA TYR A 20 3.55 -0.26 -18.74
C TYR A 20 3.09 -0.16 -20.20
N GLN A 21 3.06 1.05 -20.75
CA GLN A 21 2.71 1.34 -22.13
C GLN A 21 3.94 1.47 -23.04
N GLN A 22 5.17 1.22 -22.59
CA GLN A 22 6.36 1.26 -23.45
C GLN A 22 6.34 0.17 -24.53
N PRO A 23 7.22 0.19 -25.55
CA PRO A 23 7.26 -0.85 -26.57
C PRO A 23 7.30 -2.26 -25.97
N GLY A 24 6.42 -3.16 -26.43
CA GLY A 24 6.21 -4.50 -25.85
C GLY A 24 5.25 -4.55 -24.67
N GLY A 25 4.80 -3.41 -24.15
CA GLY A 25 3.81 -3.28 -23.09
C GLY A 25 2.36 -3.18 -23.61
N PHE A 26 1.42 -3.07 -22.66
CA PHE A 26 0.00 -2.95 -22.96
C PHE A 26 -0.39 -1.48 -23.12
N LYS A 27 -0.93 -1.12 -24.29
CA LYS A 27 -1.41 0.25 -24.58
C LYS A 27 -2.81 0.45 -24.03
N PHE A 28 -3.00 1.40 -23.12
CA PHE A 28 -4.32 1.73 -22.60
C PHE A 28 -5.12 2.50 -23.65
N LYS A 29 -6.43 2.26 -23.72
CA LYS A 29 -7.32 2.89 -24.71
C LYS A 29 -7.27 4.42 -24.68
N ASN A 30 -7.13 5.01 -23.50
CA ASN A 30 -7.03 6.46 -23.31
C ASN A 30 -5.58 6.99 -23.26
N GLY A 31 -4.58 6.12 -23.40
CA GLY A 31 -3.15 6.45 -23.35
C GLY A 31 -2.60 6.87 -21.98
N LYS A 32 -3.42 6.89 -20.92
CA LYS A 32 -3.05 7.43 -19.60
C LYS A 32 -3.16 6.39 -18.49
N PHE A 33 -4.27 5.67 -18.41
CA PHE A 33 -4.55 4.68 -17.35
C PHE A 33 -5.63 3.70 -17.83
N PRO A 34 -5.68 2.46 -17.32
CA PRO A 34 -6.66 1.48 -17.77
C PRO A 34 -8.11 1.89 -17.44
N ASP A 35 -9.02 1.57 -18.37
CA ASP A 35 -10.46 1.55 -18.11
C ASP A 35 -10.90 0.28 -17.36
N ASP A 36 -12.17 0.19 -16.97
CA ASP A 36 -12.67 -0.92 -16.15
C ASP A 36 -12.60 -2.28 -16.86
N VAL A 37 -12.71 -2.28 -18.20
CA VAL A 37 -12.58 -3.50 -19.00
C VAL A 37 -11.11 -3.92 -19.03
N GLU A 38 -10.20 -2.97 -19.25
CA GLU A 38 -8.77 -3.20 -19.24
C GLU A 38 -8.28 -3.69 -17.86
N CYS A 39 -8.72 -3.06 -16.77
CA CYS A 39 -8.38 -3.46 -15.40
C CYS A 39 -8.70 -4.93 -15.10
N LYS A 40 -9.77 -5.46 -15.68
CA LYS A 40 -10.25 -6.84 -15.47
C LYS A 40 -9.60 -7.86 -16.41
N LYS A 41 -8.80 -7.43 -17.39
CA LYS A 41 -8.12 -8.36 -18.31
C LYS A 41 -7.17 -9.25 -17.53
N ILE A 42 -7.20 -10.55 -17.82
CA ILE A 42 -6.22 -11.49 -17.30
C ILE A 42 -4.92 -11.27 -18.08
N VAL A 43 -3.83 -11.01 -17.37
CA VAL A 43 -2.49 -10.73 -17.92
C VAL A 43 -1.48 -11.82 -17.60
N GLY A 44 -1.88 -12.80 -16.79
CA GLY A 44 -1.03 -13.94 -16.43
C GLY A 44 -1.72 -14.86 -15.44
N VAL A 45 -0.93 -15.80 -14.95
CA VAL A 45 -1.30 -16.75 -13.90
C VAL A 45 -0.18 -16.72 -12.87
N ASP A 46 -0.53 -16.72 -11.59
CA ASP A 46 0.46 -16.73 -10.51
C ASP A 46 0.99 -18.14 -10.19
N ALA A 47 1.87 -18.24 -9.21
CA ALA A 47 2.48 -19.51 -8.80
C ALA A 47 1.49 -20.52 -8.21
N ALA A 48 0.32 -20.06 -7.75
CA ALA A 48 -0.76 -20.91 -7.24
C ALA A 48 -1.71 -21.36 -8.35
N GLY A 49 -1.52 -20.89 -9.59
CA GLY A 49 -2.42 -21.18 -10.71
C GLY A 49 -3.61 -20.23 -10.79
N GLU A 50 -3.62 -19.14 -10.02
CA GLU A 50 -4.72 -18.17 -10.03
C GLU A 50 -4.51 -17.10 -11.11
N ASN A 51 -5.61 -16.69 -11.75
CA ASN A 51 -5.57 -15.64 -12.77
C ASN A 51 -5.15 -14.30 -12.17
N VAL A 52 -4.15 -13.66 -12.77
CA VAL A 52 -3.72 -12.31 -12.42
C VAL A 52 -4.36 -11.31 -13.38
N THR A 53 -5.15 -10.39 -12.84
CA THR A 53 -5.74 -9.29 -13.59
C THR A 53 -4.75 -8.14 -13.79
N LEU A 54 -4.97 -7.31 -14.81
CA LEU A 54 -4.17 -6.09 -15.05
C LEU A 54 -4.20 -5.16 -13.82
N ALA A 55 -5.34 -5.08 -13.11
CA ALA A 55 -5.44 -4.32 -11.88
C ALA A 55 -4.48 -4.81 -10.80
N GLN A 56 -4.38 -6.13 -10.60
CA GLN A 56 -3.46 -6.73 -9.63
C GLN A 56 -2.00 -6.52 -10.03
N GLU A 57 -1.66 -6.73 -11.31
CA GLU A 57 -0.30 -6.55 -11.80
C GLU A 57 0.16 -5.09 -11.66
N LEU A 58 -0.66 -4.13 -12.11
CA LEU A 58 -0.35 -2.71 -11.95
C LEU A 58 -0.28 -2.29 -10.48
N GLY A 59 -1.14 -2.84 -9.62
CA GLY A 59 -1.09 -2.62 -8.18
C GLY A 59 0.26 -3.04 -7.59
N ARG A 60 0.70 -4.27 -7.89
CA ARG A 60 2.01 -4.81 -7.45
C ARG A 60 3.17 -3.93 -7.91
N LEU A 61 3.19 -3.54 -9.19
CA LEU A 61 4.22 -2.66 -9.74
C LEU A 61 4.23 -1.28 -9.07
N LYS A 62 3.05 -0.72 -8.76
CA LYS A 62 2.91 0.58 -8.09
C LYS A 62 3.35 0.55 -6.63
N HIS A 63 3.07 -0.52 -5.87
CA HIS A 63 3.63 -0.68 -4.53
C HIS A 63 5.17 -0.71 -4.58
N ALA A 64 5.73 -1.56 -5.45
CA ALA A 64 7.18 -1.66 -5.60
C ALA A 64 7.83 -0.31 -5.96
N ALA A 65 7.25 0.42 -6.90
CA ALA A 65 7.73 1.75 -7.30
C ALA A 65 7.58 2.79 -6.18
N ALA A 66 6.47 2.79 -5.43
CA ALA A 66 6.26 3.71 -4.31
C ALA A 66 7.30 3.47 -3.20
N PHE A 67 7.55 2.22 -2.83
CA PHE A 67 8.55 1.88 -1.81
C PHE A 67 9.96 2.23 -2.26
N ALA A 68 10.31 2.01 -3.54
CA ALA A 68 11.59 2.45 -4.09
C ALA A 68 11.75 3.98 -4.00
N CYS A 69 10.71 4.74 -4.38
CA CYS A 69 10.68 6.19 -4.26
C CYS A 69 10.88 6.66 -2.81
N VAL A 70 10.16 6.06 -1.85
CA VAL A 70 10.25 6.44 -0.43
C VAL A 70 11.68 6.18 0.10
N LYS A 71 12.26 5.02 -0.21
CA LYS A 71 13.65 4.69 0.18
C LYS A 71 14.66 5.66 -0.43
N ALA A 72 14.44 6.13 -1.66
CA ALA A 72 15.32 7.07 -2.34
C ALA A 72 15.23 8.50 -1.76
N ARG A 73 14.03 8.96 -1.40
CA ARG A 73 13.80 10.33 -0.92
C ARG A 73 14.07 10.52 0.57
N LEU A 74 13.94 9.48 1.38
CA LEU A 74 14.18 9.57 2.82
C LEU A 74 15.65 9.36 3.17
N PRO A 75 16.24 10.25 3.99
CA PRO A 75 17.64 10.13 4.38
C PRO A 75 17.87 8.88 5.23
N PRO A 76 19.07 8.27 5.18
CA PRO A 76 19.38 7.05 5.92
C PRO A 76 19.06 7.11 7.41
N ILE A 77 19.26 8.28 8.05
CA ILE A 77 18.98 8.49 9.48
C ILE A 77 17.51 8.29 9.86
N ILE A 78 16.58 8.44 8.91
CA ILE A 78 15.14 8.24 9.11
C ILE A 78 14.71 6.83 8.70
N ARG A 79 15.58 6.04 8.04
CA ARG A 79 15.25 4.68 7.60
C ARG A 79 15.03 3.70 8.77
N ASP A 80 15.60 3.99 9.93
CA ASP A 80 15.38 3.22 11.16
C ASP A 80 14.09 3.62 11.91
N ASN A 81 13.27 4.51 11.33
CA ASN A 81 12.02 4.99 11.93
C ASN A 81 10.78 4.55 11.11
N PHE A 82 10.99 3.69 10.10
CA PHE A 82 9.88 3.08 9.38
C PHE A 82 10.20 1.67 8.89
N ALA A 83 9.14 0.89 8.70
CA ALA A 83 9.20 -0.40 8.04
C ALA A 83 8.28 -0.41 6.82
N VAL A 84 8.74 -1.05 5.75
CA VAL A 84 7.95 -1.36 4.55
C VAL A 84 7.50 -2.81 4.66
N GLU A 85 6.21 -3.03 4.49
CA GLU A 85 5.56 -4.34 4.58
C GLU A 85 5.95 -5.14 5.86
N PRO A 86 5.98 -4.52 7.06
CA PRO A 86 6.20 -5.27 8.29
C PRO A 86 5.03 -6.19 8.57
N ARG A 87 5.30 -7.22 9.37
CA ARG A 87 4.27 -8.13 9.85
C ARG A 87 4.23 -8.14 11.37
N TYR A 88 3.05 -7.81 11.90
CA TYR A 88 2.79 -7.70 13.33
C TYR A 88 1.86 -8.80 13.81
N LYS A 89 2.09 -9.23 15.06
CA LYS A 89 1.13 -10.02 15.83
C LYS A 89 0.82 -9.26 17.12
N PRO A 90 -0.45 -9.17 17.56
CA PRO A 90 -0.78 -8.66 18.88
C PRO A 90 -0.05 -9.45 19.97
N ASP A 91 0.51 -8.73 20.93
CA ASP A 91 1.14 -9.31 22.12
C ASP A 91 0.24 -9.08 23.35
N PRO A 92 -0.43 -10.14 23.85
CA PRO A 92 -1.33 -10.02 24.98
C PRO A 92 -0.62 -9.71 26.30
N GLU A 93 0.70 -9.92 26.40
CA GLU A 93 1.46 -9.69 27.64
C GLU A 93 1.85 -8.22 27.82
N THR A 94 2.08 -7.51 26.73
CA THR A 94 2.59 -6.13 26.75
C THR A 94 1.55 -5.09 26.36
N ASN A 95 0.29 -5.50 26.10
CA ASN A 95 -0.73 -4.67 25.46
C ASN A 95 -0.19 -3.96 24.20
N GLY A 96 0.67 -4.68 23.47
CA GLY A 96 1.51 -4.16 22.39
C GLY A 96 1.52 -5.11 21.19
N VAL A 97 2.57 -5.03 20.39
CA VAL A 97 2.73 -5.83 19.17
C VAL A 97 4.15 -6.38 19.08
N VAL A 98 4.29 -7.55 18.46
CA VAL A 98 5.59 -8.13 18.12
C VAL A 98 5.73 -8.29 16.61
N LEU A 99 6.95 -8.08 16.12
CA LEU A 99 7.30 -8.44 14.75
C LEU A 99 7.34 -9.96 14.59
N THR A 100 6.83 -10.47 13.47
CA THR A 100 6.87 -11.89 13.16
C THR A 100 7.00 -12.13 11.66
N ASN A 101 7.66 -13.21 11.26
CA ASN A 101 7.74 -13.62 9.86
C ASN A 101 6.70 -14.69 9.48
N LYS A 102 5.92 -15.21 10.43
CA LYS A 102 4.97 -16.32 10.21
C LYS A 102 3.73 -16.23 11.10
N GLY A 103 2.66 -16.91 10.69
CA GLY A 103 1.55 -17.31 11.55
C GLY A 103 0.19 -16.73 11.18
N PRO A 104 -0.90 -17.42 11.57
CA PRO A 104 -2.26 -16.95 11.38
C PRO A 104 -2.52 -15.69 12.22
N LYS A 105 -3.51 -14.87 11.81
CA LYS A 105 -3.93 -13.65 12.51
C LYS A 105 -2.84 -12.57 12.65
N THR A 106 -1.95 -12.47 11.65
CA THR A 106 -0.98 -11.38 11.56
C THR A 106 -1.52 -10.21 10.75
N LEU A 107 -1.07 -9.00 11.08
CA LEU A 107 -1.37 -7.78 10.35
C LEU A 107 -0.16 -7.40 9.50
N HIS A 108 -0.41 -7.02 8.25
CA HIS A 108 0.62 -6.76 7.24
C HIS A 108 0.39 -5.42 6.53
N PRO A 109 0.48 -4.30 7.25
CA PRO A 109 0.38 -2.98 6.64
C PRO A 109 1.52 -2.72 5.65
N ASP A 110 1.26 -1.91 4.64
CA ASP A 110 2.27 -1.56 3.64
C ASP A 110 3.41 -0.69 4.18
N PHE A 111 3.09 0.24 5.08
CA PHE A 111 4.07 1.18 5.60
C PHE A 111 3.76 1.56 7.05
N VAL A 112 4.75 1.42 7.93
CA VAL A 112 4.61 1.75 9.35
C VAL A 112 5.72 2.69 9.77
N VAL A 113 5.34 3.78 10.42
CA VAL A 113 6.25 4.65 11.15
C VAL A 113 6.32 4.16 12.58
N HIS A 114 7.52 4.04 13.12
CA HIS A 114 7.75 3.56 14.48
C HIS A 114 8.79 4.40 15.21
N GLY A 115 8.89 4.21 16.52
CA GLY A 115 9.90 4.82 17.37
C GLY A 115 11.31 4.52 16.84
N THR A 116 12.24 5.45 17.10
CA THR A 116 13.63 5.31 16.65
C THR A 116 14.23 4.03 17.21
N ARG A 117 14.69 3.12 16.33
CA ARG A 117 15.23 1.80 16.70
C ARG A 117 14.29 0.93 17.53
N ASN A 118 12.98 1.22 17.50
CA ASN A 118 11.97 0.43 18.19
C ASN A 118 10.79 0.16 17.24
N ALA A 119 10.85 -0.95 16.51
CA ALA A 119 9.84 -1.30 15.51
C ALA A 119 8.49 -1.75 16.08
N THR A 120 8.41 -1.99 17.40
CA THR A 120 7.15 -2.32 18.10
C THR A 120 6.48 -1.10 18.73
N ASP A 121 7.19 0.03 18.83
CA ASP A 121 6.61 1.34 19.16
C ASP A 121 5.98 1.96 17.90
N VAL A 122 4.86 1.38 17.46
CA VAL A 122 4.17 1.75 16.23
C VAL A 122 3.46 3.10 16.40
N GLN A 123 3.89 4.09 15.61
CA GLN A 123 3.42 5.47 15.65
C GLN A 123 2.28 5.69 14.64
N CYS A 124 2.53 5.49 13.35
CA CYS A 124 1.49 5.63 12.33
C CYS A 124 1.48 4.42 11.39
N VAL A 125 0.30 4.04 10.91
CA VAL A 125 0.13 2.93 9.96
C VAL A 125 -0.53 3.44 8.70
N TYR A 126 0.09 3.17 7.56
CA TYR A 126 -0.38 3.54 6.23
C TYR A 126 -0.54 2.29 5.36
N GLU A 127 -1.70 2.17 4.73
CA GLU A 127 -1.97 1.20 3.67
C GLU A 127 -1.91 1.94 2.32
N LEU A 128 -1.16 1.42 1.37
CA LEU A 128 -1.13 1.96 0.02
C LEU A 128 -2.24 1.31 -0.79
N LYS A 129 -3.05 2.10 -1.49
CA LYS A 129 -4.04 1.58 -2.43
C LYS A 129 -3.91 2.27 -3.77
N PHE A 130 -3.96 1.48 -4.84
CA PHE A 130 -3.98 1.95 -6.23
C PHE A 130 -5.23 1.44 -6.96
N PRO A 131 -6.43 1.96 -6.65
CA PRO A 131 -7.65 1.46 -7.26
C PRO A 131 -7.62 1.60 -8.80
N CYS A 132 -7.93 0.51 -9.49
CA CYS A 132 -7.97 0.47 -10.95
C CYS A 132 -9.38 0.77 -11.48
N LEU A 133 -10.42 0.29 -10.79
CA LEU A 133 -11.81 0.42 -11.20
C LEU A 133 -12.37 1.81 -10.88
N SER A 134 -13.13 2.36 -11.83
CA SER A 134 -13.76 3.68 -11.73
C SER A 134 -14.57 3.88 -10.45
N SER A 135 -15.28 2.83 -10.00
CA SER A 135 -16.08 2.83 -8.77
C SER A 135 -15.28 3.16 -7.51
N ASN A 136 -13.97 2.91 -7.52
CA ASN A 136 -13.12 3.00 -6.34
C ASN A 136 -11.96 3.98 -6.50
N LYS A 137 -11.79 4.62 -7.68
CA LYS A 137 -10.67 5.54 -7.96
C LYS A 137 -10.64 6.73 -7.02
N LEU A 138 -11.80 7.34 -6.78
CA LEU A 138 -11.92 8.58 -6.00
C LEU A 138 -11.98 8.33 -4.49
N ASP A 139 -12.43 7.15 -4.07
CA ASP A 139 -12.55 6.81 -2.67
C ASP A 139 -12.10 5.35 -2.45
N PRO A 140 -10.91 5.14 -1.88
CA PRO A 140 -10.40 3.80 -1.65
C PRO A 140 -11.12 3.06 -0.51
N PHE A 141 -11.97 3.71 0.30
CA PHE A 141 -12.82 3.01 1.28
C PHE A 141 -13.90 2.14 0.62
N THR A 142 -14.26 2.44 -0.64
CA THR A 142 -15.19 1.62 -1.43
C THR A 142 -14.57 0.29 -1.87
N VAL A 143 -13.24 0.12 -1.74
CA VAL A 143 -12.59 -1.18 -1.94
C VAL A 143 -13.08 -2.12 -0.85
N ALA A 144 -13.63 -3.27 -1.24
CA ALA A 144 -14.15 -4.27 -0.31
C ALA A 144 -13.11 -4.63 0.76
N GLY A 145 -13.50 -4.51 2.03
CA GLY A 145 -12.67 -4.83 3.18
C GLY A 145 -11.65 -3.76 3.59
N ALA A 146 -11.51 -2.65 2.86
CA ALA A 146 -10.55 -1.59 3.17
C ALA A 146 -10.76 -0.98 4.57
N GLU A 147 -12.01 -0.64 4.92
CA GLU A 147 -12.31 -0.10 6.25
C GLU A 147 -12.04 -1.13 7.36
N ALA A 148 -12.45 -2.38 7.17
CA ALA A 148 -12.20 -3.44 8.15
C ALA A 148 -10.69 -3.68 8.36
N GLN A 149 -9.90 -3.61 7.28
CA GLN A 149 -8.44 -3.69 7.31
C GLN A 149 -7.85 -2.53 8.12
N LEU A 150 -8.26 -1.29 7.86
CA LEU A 150 -7.82 -0.11 8.63
C LEU A 150 -8.21 -0.18 10.10
N ARG A 151 -9.43 -0.64 10.42
CA ARG A 151 -9.86 -0.87 11.82
C ARG A 151 -8.99 -1.92 12.51
N ALA A 152 -8.50 -2.93 11.78
CA ALA A 152 -7.54 -3.88 12.33
C ALA A 152 -6.17 -3.23 12.58
N TYR A 153 -5.68 -2.42 11.64
CA TYR A 153 -4.42 -1.68 11.78
C TYR A 153 -4.46 -0.60 12.85
N GLN A 154 -5.62 0.01 13.11
CA GLN A 154 -5.77 0.97 14.20
C GLN A 154 -5.42 0.36 15.56
N LYS A 155 -5.52 -0.96 15.73
CA LYS A 155 -5.11 -1.64 16.96
C LYS A 155 -3.59 -1.63 17.18
N LEU A 156 -2.81 -1.35 16.13
CA LEU A 156 -1.35 -1.26 16.22
C LEU A 156 -0.88 0.10 16.76
N THR A 157 -1.71 1.15 16.69
CA THR A 157 -1.31 2.52 17.06
C THR A 157 -2.42 3.26 17.80
N ASN A 158 -2.04 4.06 18.79
CA ASN A 158 -2.90 5.05 19.43
C ASN A 158 -2.46 6.49 19.13
N ARG A 159 -1.47 6.69 18.25
CA ARG A 159 -0.86 8.00 17.97
C ARG A 159 -1.43 8.67 16.74
N CYS A 160 -1.68 7.90 15.69
CA CYS A 160 -2.23 8.38 14.43
C CYS A 160 -3.46 7.54 14.05
N PRO A 161 -4.48 8.14 13.42
CA PRO A 161 -5.46 7.35 12.68
C PRO A 161 -4.75 6.50 11.63
N ALA A 162 -5.09 5.21 11.56
CA ALA A 162 -4.66 4.38 10.44
C ALA A 162 -5.24 4.97 9.15
N ALA A 163 -4.45 5.04 8.08
CA ALA A 163 -4.86 5.75 6.87
C ALA A 163 -4.53 4.99 5.60
N ILE A 164 -5.35 5.18 4.56
CA ILE A 164 -4.99 4.81 3.19
C ILE A 164 -4.29 5.98 2.53
N VAL A 165 -3.17 5.71 1.86
CA VAL A 165 -2.57 6.63 0.89
C VAL A 165 -2.87 6.12 -0.51
N SER A 166 -3.53 6.94 -1.31
CA SER A 166 -3.83 6.66 -2.71
C SER A 166 -3.34 7.82 -3.58
N PRO A 167 -3.38 7.68 -4.92
CA PRO A 167 -3.06 8.77 -5.83
C PRO A 167 -3.93 10.02 -5.61
N GLU A 168 -5.16 9.85 -5.13
CA GLU A 168 -6.09 10.95 -4.85
C GLU A 168 -5.81 11.66 -3.52
N GLY A 169 -5.06 11.03 -2.61
CA GLY A 169 -4.68 11.66 -1.34
C GLY A 169 -4.58 10.71 -0.16
N LEU A 170 -4.77 11.29 1.02
CA LEU A 170 -4.74 10.59 2.31
C LEU A 170 -6.18 10.43 2.82
N PHE A 171 -6.53 9.22 3.23
CA PHE A 171 -7.86 8.82 3.67
C PHE A 171 -7.75 8.19 5.05
N GLU A 172 -7.96 9.00 6.08
CA GLU A 172 -7.86 8.56 7.47
C GLU A 172 -9.10 7.79 7.91
N LEU A 173 -8.91 6.75 8.70
CA LEU A 173 -10.00 6.06 9.38
C LEU A 173 -10.71 7.05 10.31
N ARG A 174 -12.01 7.24 10.10
CA ARG A 174 -12.86 7.99 11.03
C ARG A 174 -13.17 7.10 12.24
N ILE A 175 -12.70 7.53 13.41
CA ILE A 175 -12.82 6.81 14.70
C ILE A 175 -14.02 7.35 15.46
#